data_AF-A0AAE0PJ00-F1
#
_entry.id   AF-A0AAE0PJ00-F1
#
_cell.length_a   1.000
_cell.length_b   1.000
_cell.length_c   1.000
_cell.angle_alpha   90.00
_cell.angle_beta   90.00
_cell.angle_gamma   90.00
#
_symmetry.space_group_name_H-M   'P 1'
#
loop_
_entity.id
_entity.type
_entity.pdbx_description
1 polymer ?
#
loop_
_entity_poly.entity_id
_entity_poly.type
_entity_poly.pdbx_seq_one_letter_code
_entity_poly.pdbx_strand_id
1 'polypeptide(L)' 'LNKAILNIFKKQFAVSLSYIAVFRVRTLEGIIFNKPFKIDTLRLLKKNIIKDKLYNKVKRRL' A
#
# COMPACT_ATOMS: atom_id res chain seq x y z
N LEU A 1 -8.05 -6.82 -13.28
CA LEU A 1 -6.96 -6.81 -14.28
C LEU A 1 -6.45 -8.23 -14.44
N ASN A 2 -6.04 -8.61 -15.65
CA ASN A 2 -5.50 -9.95 -15.92
C ASN A 2 -4.02 -10.04 -15.53
N LYS A 3 -3.24 -8.96 -15.71
CA LYS A 3 -1.83 -8.88 -15.31
C LYS A 3 -1.47 -7.44 -14.92
N ALA A 4 -0.61 -7.25 -13.94
CA ALA A 4 -0.13 -5.93 -13.51
C ALA A 4 1.31 -5.98 -12.95
N ILE A 5 2.09 -4.93 -13.24
CA ILE A 5 3.41 -4.70 -12.65
C ILE A 5 3.26 -3.67 -11.52
N LEU A 6 3.49 -4.10 -10.29
CA LEU A 6 3.32 -3.29 -9.08
C LEU A 6 4.67 -2.71 -8.62
N ASN A 7 4.70 -1.39 -8.45
CA ASN A 7 5.82 -0.68 -7.84
C ASN A 7 5.44 -0.15 -6.45
N ILE A 8 5.54 -1.03 -5.46
CA ILE A 8 5.19 -0.76 -4.05
C ILE A 8 6.24 0.07 -3.30
N PHE A 9 7.39 0.38 -3.93
CA PHE A 9 8.47 1.15 -3.31
C PHE A 9 8.38 2.66 -3.56
N LYS A 10 7.47 3.12 -4.42
CA LYS A 10 7.25 4.56 -4.60
C LYS A 10 6.71 5.16 -3.31
N LYS A 11 7.33 6.24 -2.85
CA LYS A 11 7.09 6.97 -1.58
C LYS A 11 5.61 7.35 -1.28
N GLN A 12 4.72 7.22 -2.27
CA GLN A 12 3.29 7.53 -2.20
C GLN A 12 2.41 6.28 -1.94
N PHE A 13 2.95 5.07 -1.96
CA PHE A 13 2.18 3.86 -1.68
C PHE A 13 2.08 3.64 -0.17
N ALA A 14 1.04 4.22 0.43
CA ALA A 14 0.57 3.78 1.75
C ALA A 14 0.26 2.27 1.68
N VAL A 15 0.54 1.54 2.77
CA VAL A 15 0.31 0.08 2.86
C VAL A 15 -1.09 -0.34 2.38
N SER A 16 -2.11 0.47 2.67
CA SER A 16 -3.49 0.26 2.20
C SER A 16 -3.63 0.29 0.68
N LEU A 17 -2.88 1.14 -0.02
CA LEU A 17 -2.90 1.22 -1.49
C LEU A 17 -2.21 0.01 -2.11
N SER A 18 -1.15 -0.52 -1.48
CA SER A 18 -0.49 -1.74 -1.94
C SER A 18 -1.43 -2.94 -1.87
N TYR A 19 -2.22 -3.05 -0.79
CA TYR A 19 -3.26 -4.08 -0.67
C TYR A 19 -4.32 -3.98 -1.77
N ILE A 20 -4.85 -2.78 -2.01
CA ILE A 20 -5.85 -2.55 -3.06
C ILE A 20 -5.28 -2.91 -4.44
N ALA A 21 -4.03 -2.53 -4.72
CA ALA A 21 -3.40 -2.80 -6.01
C ALA A 21 -3.23 -4.30 -6.28
N VAL A 22 -2.84 -5.08 -5.26
CA VAL A 22 -2.79 -6.55 -5.33
C VAL A 22 -4.17 -7.14 -5.58
N PHE A 23 -5.19 -6.68 -4.85
CA PHE A 23 -6.57 -7.18 -4.96
C PHE A 23 -7.22 -6.91 -6.34
N ARG A 24 -6.73 -5.94 -7.10
CA ARG A 24 -7.24 -5.65 -8.46
C ARG A 24 -6.81 -6.69 -9.50
N VAL A 25 -5.84 -7.54 -9.20
CA VAL A 25 -5.38 -8.61 -10.10
C VAL A 25 -6.11 -9.91 -9.74
N ARG A 26 -6.68 -10.57 -10.74
CA ARG A 26 -7.56 -11.73 -10.53
C ARG A 26 -6.83 -13.00 -10.09
N THR A 27 -5.58 -13.17 -10.53
CA THR A 27 -4.77 -14.36 -10.30
C THR A 27 -3.40 -13.99 -9.76
N LEU A 28 -2.80 -14.88 -8.97
CA LEU A 28 -1.46 -14.67 -8.41
C LEU A 28 -0.39 -14.57 -9.52
N GLU A 29 -0.51 -15.40 -10.56
CA GLU A 29 0.37 -15.38 -11.74
C GLU A 29 0.33 -14.06 -12.50
N GLY A 30 -0.78 -13.32 -12.39
CA GLY A 30 -0.93 -12.00 -12.98
C GLY A 30 -0.17 -10.90 -12.22
N ILE A 31 0.33 -11.17 -11.02
CA ILE A 31 1.00 -10.18 -10.17
C ILE A 31 2.50 -10.26 -10.39
N ILE A 32 3.09 -9.15 -10.82
CA ILE A 32 4.54 -9.00 -10.91
C ILE A 32 4.95 -7.81 -10.05
N PHE A 33 5.91 -8.01 -9.16
CA PHE A 33 6.52 -6.90 -8.42
C PHE A 33 7.77 -6.43 -9.15
N ASN A 34 7.89 -5.11 -9.35
CA ASN A 34 9.05 -4.53 -10.03
C ASN A 34 10.37 -4.80 -9.30
N LYS A 35 10.31 -4.99 -7.98
CA LYS A 35 11.46 -5.30 -7.13
C LYS A 35 11.05 -6.32 -6.06
N PRO A 36 11.97 -7.19 -5.60
CA PRO A 36 11.72 -8.04 -4.45
C PRO A 36 11.47 -7.17 -3.21
N PHE A 37 10.61 -7.64 -2.31
CA PHE A 37 10.25 -6.94 -1.09
C PHE A 37 10.20 -7.90 0.10
N LYS A 38 10.38 -7.36 1.31
CA LYS A 38 10.17 -8.10 2.56
C LYS A 38 8.77 -7.80 3.06
N ILE A 39 8.03 -8.81 3.50
CA ILE A 39 6.65 -8.61 3.98
C ILE A 39 6.56 -7.61 5.15
N ASP A 40 7.62 -7.54 5.96
CA ASP A 40 7.69 -6.62 7.10
C ASP A 40 7.65 -5.14 6.69
N THR A 41 8.05 -4.80 5.45
CA THR A 41 7.94 -3.41 4.96
C THR A 41 6.50 -3.02 4.63
N LEU A 42 5.61 -4.00 4.49
CA LEU A 42 4.17 -3.79 4.27
C LEU A 42 3.37 -3.87 5.58
N ARG A 43 4.00 -4.16 6.72
CA ARG A 43 3.30 -4.17 8.00
C ARG A 43 3.15 -2.74 8.52
N LEU A 44 1.90 -2.30 8.68
CA LEU A 44 1.58 -1.07 9.39
C LEU A 44 1.92 -1.24 10.88
N LEU A 45 2.95 -0.54 11.36
CA LEU A 45 3.15 -0.36 12.79
C LEU A 45 1.98 0.44 13.36
N LYS A 46 1.26 -0.12 14.34
CA LYS A 46 0.09 0.49 15.01
C LYS A 46 0.30 1.96 15.42
N LYS A 47 1.53 2.34 15.78
CA LYS A 47 1.91 3.72 16.15
C LYS A 47 1.69 4.75 15.04
N ASN A 48 1.89 4.39 13.77
CA ASN A 48 1.79 5.34 12.65
C ASN A 48 0.34 5.59 12.21
N ILE A 49 -0.55 4.61 12.40
CA ILE A 49 -1.99 4.74 12.09
C ILE A 49 -2.63 5.86 12.91
N ILE A 50 -2.23 5.99 14.18
CA ILE A 50 -2.79 7.01 15.09
C ILE A 50 -2.36 8.41 14.63
N LYS A 51 -1.08 8.59 14.26
CA LYS A 51 -0.57 9.87 13.74
C LYS A 51 -1.24 10.27 12.42
N ASP A 52 -1.38 9.36 11.47
CA ASP A 52 -2.01 9.65 10.18
C ASP A 52 -3.52 9.93 10.29
N LYS A 53 -4.22 9.22 11.19
CA LYS A 53 -5.63 9.55 11.50
C LYS A 53 -5.76 10.94 12.10
N LEU A 54 -4.87 11.30 13.03
CA LEU A 54 -4.87 12.61 13.67
C LEU A 54 -4.59 13.73 12.65
N TYR A 55 -3.57 13.56 11.82
CA TYR A 55 -3.21 14.52 10.77
C TYR A 55 -4.37 14.75 9.79
N ASN A 56 -4.97 13.68 9.27
CA ASN A 56 -6.10 13.79 8.34
C ASN A 56 -7.36 14.38 8.98
N LYS A 57 -7.58 14.19 10.29
CA LYS A 57 -8.70 14.80 11.01
C LYS A 57 -8.50 16.30 11.19
N VAL A 58 -7.28 16.75 11.46
CA VAL A 58 -6.95 18.18 11.57
C VAL A 58 -7.04 18.85 10.20
N LYS A 59 -6.48 18.24 9.15
CA LYS A 59 -6.48 18.81 7.80
C LYS A 59 -7.87 18.96 7.18
N ARG A 60 -8.86 18.14 7.55
CA ARG A 60 -10.24 18.26 7.05
C ARG A 60 -11.08 19.34 7.78
N ARG A 61 -10.57 19.87 8.89
CA ARG A 61 -11.22 20.92 9.68
C ARG A 61 -10.69 22.32 9.36
N LEU A 62 -9.60 22.41 8.60
CA LEU A 62 -9.03 23.63 8.04
C LEU A 62 -9.49 23.74 6.57
#